data_AF-A0A8J1XL11-F1
#
_entry.id   AF-A0A8J1XL11-F1
#
_cell.length_a   1.000
_cell.length_b   1.000
_cell.length_c   1.000
_cell.angle_alpha   90.00
_cell.angle_beta   90.00
_cell.angle_gamma   90.00
#
_symmetry.space_group_name_H-M   'P 1'
#
loop_
_entity.id
_entity.type
_entity.pdbx_description
1 polymer ?
#
loop_
_entity_poly.entity_id
_entity_poly.type
_entity_poly.pdbx_seq_one_letter_code
_entity_poly.pdbx_strand_id
1 'polypeptide(L)'
;MRTGTTFLFNLLAQDDSLFAPPVWQMLNPKPLNNNAFEKESRVGHALQNIDLLNMCFPDIKKTHPFDALGPEECEVQFLRCFVSRDLPLMAYKKLLSYMSWYQTLDDETLARLYRHYDLEIKAFIYQMGKVQKRVLRKDSNHMSFIRQLMATYPDAKIVHTVRDPTSFVPSSCSVNETYAEQYYFKSDIEPLVISHRVLKHMKHEAECFTSFRKSYDVNNQGKGACTFLDINFRDLVKSPMATVRSIFAHIGKELSPKAEFAMRQYIKDNPQHKHGVHSYSLEKYGLEADLLRNEFKEYIQYFNVKCDK
;
A
#
# COMPACT_ATOMS: atom_id res chain seq x y z
N MET A 1 -2.14 4.32 4.84
CA MET A 1 -3.58 4.24 5.25
C MET A 1 -4.28 2.90 4.91
N ARG A 2 -5.24 2.43 5.74
CA ARG A 2 -6.02 1.17 5.54
C ARG A 2 -7.33 1.37 4.76
N THR A 3 -7.22 1.59 3.45
CA THR A 3 -8.34 1.99 2.56
C THR A 3 -8.76 0.93 1.53
N GLY A 4 -8.42 -0.35 1.75
CA GLY A 4 -8.80 -1.46 0.86
C GLY A 4 -7.85 -1.72 -0.32
N THR A 5 -6.71 -1.04 -0.34
CA THR A 5 -5.69 -1.15 -1.40
C THR A 5 -5.16 -2.56 -1.62
N THR A 6 -4.96 -3.36 -0.56
CA THR A 6 -4.45 -4.74 -0.71
C THR A 6 -5.39 -5.63 -1.52
N PHE A 7 -6.70 -5.56 -1.26
CA PHE A 7 -7.70 -6.28 -2.05
C PHE A 7 -7.70 -5.80 -3.50
N LEU A 8 -7.73 -4.48 -3.72
CA LEU A 8 -7.76 -3.91 -5.06
C LEU A 8 -6.48 -4.25 -5.86
N PHE A 9 -5.31 -4.19 -5.22
CA PHE A 9 -4.03 -4.49 -5.85
C PHE A 9 -3.96 -5.95 -6.31
N ASN A 10 -4.36 -6.90 -5.46
CA ASN A 10 -4.42 -8.31 -5.82
C ASN A 10 -5.49 -8.62 -6.87
N LEU A 11 -6.63 -7.91 -6.83
CA LEU A 11 -7.68 -8.01 -7.83
C LEU A 11 -7.18 -7.56 -9.21
N LEU A 12 -6.52 -6.41 -9.29
CA LEU A 12 -5.94 -5.90 -10.54
C LEU A 12 -4.80 -6.81 -11.05
N ALA A 13 -4.01 -7.41 -10.15
CA ALA A 13 -2.94 -8.33 -10.50
C ALA A 13 -3.42 -9.64 -11.17
N GLN A 14 -4.72 -9.91 -11.23
CA GLN A 14 -5.28 -11.03 -11.99
C GLN A 14 -5.25 -10.80 -13.52
N ASP A 15 -5.02 -9.57 -14.00
CA ASP A 15 -4.84 -9.31 -15.42
C ASP A 15 -3.37 -9.47 -15.85
N ASP A 16 -3.11 -10.43 -16.72
CA ASP A 16 -1.80 -10.68 -17.31
C ASP A 16 -1.21 -9.46 -18.07
N SER A 17 -2.04 -8.50 -18.47
CA SER A 17 -1.62 -7.27 -19.14
C SER A 17 -1.04 -6.22 -18.17
N LEU A 18 -1.22 -6.43 -16.87
CA LEU A 18 -0.62 -5.66 -15.79
C LEU A 18 0.52 -6.49 -15.18
N PHE A 19 1.59 -5.82 -14.78
CA PHE A 19 2.71 -6.45 -14.10
C PHE A 19 2.84 -5.92 -12.69
N ALA A 20 2.44 -6.75 -11.73
CA ALA A 20 2.74 -6.54 -10.33
C ALA A 20 3.88 -7.49 -9.93
N PRO A 21 5.08 -6.98 -9.59
CA PRO A 21 6.21 -7.83 -9.19
C PRO A 21 5.83 -8.75 -8.02
N PRO A 22 6.05 -10.07 -8.15
CA PRO A 22 5.83 -11.02 -7.08
C PRO A 22 6.90 -10.91 -6.00
N VAL A 23 6.58 -11.31 -4.77
CA VAL A 23 7.48 -11.22 -3.61
C VAL A 23 8.84 -11.86 -3.90
N TRP A 24 8.91 -13.01 -4.55
CA TRP A 24 10.21 -13.66 -4.84
C TRP A 24 11.14 -12.79 -5.71
N GLN A 25 10.60 -12.01 -6.65
CA GLN A 25 11.38 -11.05 -7.43
C GLN A 25 11.76 -9.86 -6.57
N MET A 26 10.82 -9.38 -5.74
CA MET A 26 11.08 -8.24 -4.88
C MET A 26 12.20 -8.55 -3.89
N LEU A 27 12.22 -9.72 -3.26
CA LEU A 27 13.27 -10.14 -2.33
C LEU A 27 14.66 -10.24 -2.99
N ASN A 28 14.72 -10.51 -4.29
CA ASN A 28 15.96 -10.56 -5.05
C ASN A 28 15.81 -9.85 -6.41
N PRO A 29 16.05 -8.52 -6.45
CA PRO A 29 15.82 -7.71 -7.65
C PRO A 29 16.87 -7.94 -8.74
N LYS A 30 17.95 -8.68 -8.46
CA LYS A 30 19.00 -8.98 -9.45
C LYS A 30 18.37 -9.62 -10.69
N PRO A 31 18.65 -9.15 -11.91
CA PRO A 31 18.23 -9.81 -13.13
C PRO A 31 18.56 -11.31 -13.16
N LEU A 32 17.69 -12.12 -13.77
CA LEU A 32 17.94 -13.53 -14.05
C LEU A 32 18.81 -13.63 -15.30
N ASN A 33 19.83 -14.48 -15.29
CA ASN A 33 20.67 -14.74 -16.47
C ASN A 33 20.04 -15.78 -17.40
N ASN A 34 18.72 -15.70 -17.65
CA ASN A 34 17.92 -16.72 -18.37
C ASN A 34 18.11 -18.16 -17.83
N ASN A 35 18.40 -18.29 -16.53
CA ASN A 35 18.62 -19.57 -15.88
C ASN A 35 17.34 -20.00 -15.14
N ALA A 36 16.68 -21.05 -15.63
CA ALA A 36 15.46 -21.60 -15.02
C ALA A 36 15.71 -22.09 -13.59
N PHE A 37 16.86 -22.73 -13.33
CA PHE A 37 17.24 -23.19 -12.00
C PHE A 37 17.42 -22.02 -11.01
N GLU A 38 18.00 -20.91 -11.46
CA GLU A 38 18.12 -19.70 -10.62
C GLU A 38 16.75 -19.15 -10.22
N LYS A 39 15.80 -19.14 -11.16
CA LYS A 39 14.42 -18.73 -10.87
C LYS A 39 13.76 -19.67 -9.87
N GLU A 40 13.82 -20.97 -10.09
CA GLU A 40 13.24 -21.98 -9.20
C GLU A 40 13.82 -21.90 -7.79
N SER A 41 15.15 -21.73 -7.66
CA SER A 41 15.82 -21.54 -6.38
C SER A 41 15.31 -20.30 -5.63
N ARG A 42 15.19 -19.16 -6.31
CA ARG A 42 14.69 -17.91 -5.70
C ARG A 42 13.22 -18.02 -5.28
N VAL A 43 12.38 -18.67 -6.07
CA VAL A 43 10.99 -18.97 -5.71
C VAL A 43 10.96 -19.88 -4.48
N GLY A 44 11.76 -20.95 -4.47
CA GLY A 44 11.88 -21.87 -3.34
C GLY A 44 12.27 -21.17 -2.04
N HIS A 45 13.28 -20.29 -2.08
CA HIS A 45 13.66 -19.49 -0.91
C HIS A 45 12.55 -18.54 -0.44
N ALA A 46 11.82 -17.90 -1.37
CA ALA A 46 10.72 -17.03 -1.00
C ALA A 46 9.57 -17.79 -0.34
N LEU A 47 9.24 -18.98 -0.85
CA LEU A 47 8.24 -19.88 -0.24
C LEU A 47 8.67 -20.30 1.18
N GLN A 48 9.91 -20.75 1.34
CA GLN A 48 10.46 -21.13 2.65
C GLN A 48 10.42 -19.97 3.67
N ASN A 49 10.78 -18.76 3.24
CA ASN A 49 10.74 -17.58 4.11
C ASN A 49 9.32 -17.25 4.57
N ILE A 50 8.33 -17.36 3.67
CA ILE A 50 6.93 -17.10 4.00
C ILE A 50 6.36 -18.21 4.89
N ASP A 51 6.71 -19.47 4.66
CA ASP A 51 6.32 -20.57 5.53
C ASP A 51 6.88 -20.40 6.94
N LEU A 52 8.15 -19.99 7.06
CA LEU A 52 8.76 -19.68 8.35
C LEU A 52 8.07 -18.49 9.03
N LEU A 53 7.78 -17.41 8.29
CA LEU A 53 7.05 -16.26 8.82
C LEU A 53 5.67 -16.68 9.36
N ASN A 54 4.93 -17.48 8.59
CA ASN A 54 3.62 -17.98 8.99
C ASN A 54 3.69 -18.91 10.21
N MET A 55 4.77 -19.69 10.35
CA MET A 55 5.00 -20.58 11.49
C MET A 55 5.34 -19.80 12.76
N CYS A 56 6.24 -18.83 12.67
CA CYS A 56 6.66 -18.02 13.81
C CYS A 56 5.58 -17.01 14.24
N PHE A 57 4.78 -16.51 13.30
CA PHE A 57 3.86 -15.40 13.52
C PHE A 57 2.49 -15.65 12.86
N PRO A 58 1.71 -16.63 13.34
CA PRO A 58 0.47 -17.05 12.70
C PRO A 58 -0.59 -15.94 12.62
N ASP A 59 -0.57 -14.96 13.52
CA ASP A 59 -1.50 -13.83 13.52
C ASP A 59 -1.17 -12.75 12.47
N ILE A 60 0.06 -12.70 11.94
CA ILE A 60 0.37 -11.88 10.75
C ILE A 60 -0.52 -12.30 9.59
N LYS A 61 -0.68 -13.60 9.37
CA LYS A 61 -1.42 -14.11 8.21
C LYS A 61 -2.86 -13.58 8.15
N LYS A 62 -3.44 -13.27 9.31
CA LYS A 62 -4.77 -12.65 9.42
C LYS A 62 -4.78 -11.17 9.01
N THR A 63 -3.67 -10.50 9.25
CA THR A 63 -3.51 -9.05 9.12
C THR A 63 -2.95 -8.63 7.75
N HIS A 64 -1.95 -9.37 7.27
CA HIS A 64 -1.24 -9.20 6.00
C HIS A 64 -0.76 -10.55 5.46
N PRO A 65 -1.55 -11.26 4.64
CA PRO A 65 -1.13 -12.52 4.05
C PRO A 65 -0.05 -12.27 2.98
N PHE A 66 1.16 -12.78 3.22
CA PHE A 66 2.24 -12.78 2.23
C PHE A 66 2.09 -14.00 1.29
N ASP A 67 2.32 -13.79 0.00
CA ASP A 67 2.36 -14.84 -1.01
C ASP A 67 3.64 -14.67 -1.84
N ALA A 68 4.46 -15.71 -1.91
CA ALA A 68 5.75 -15.68 -2.62
C ALA A 68 5.56 -15.33 -4.10
N LEU A 69 4.43 -15.77 -4.68
CA LEU A 69 4.06 -15.59 -6.07
C LEU A 69 3.10 -14.42 -6.27
N GLY A 70 2.55 -13.89 -5.19
CA GLY A 70 1.64 -12.76 -5.18
C GLY A 70 2.37 -11.42 -5.14
N PRO A 71 1.67 -10.33 -5.49
CA PRO A 71 2.24 -9.00 -5.53
C PRO A 71 2.36 -8.39 -4.13
N GLU A 72 3.35 -7.51 -3.93
CA GLU A 72 3.61 -6.87 -2.63
C GLU A 72 3.90 -5.36 -2.69
N GLU A 73 3.69 -4.69 -1.56
CA GLU A 73 3.90 -3.27 -1.32
C GLU A 73 5.30 -2.77 -1.70
N CYS A 74 5.40 -1.51 -2.17
CA CYS A 74 6.70 -0.88 -2.44
C CYS A 74 7.56 -0.68 -1.18
N GLU A 75 6.95 -0.80 0.00
CA GLU A 75 7.63 -0.79 1.29
C GLU A 75 8.84 -1.73 1.35
N VAL A 76 8.79 -2.90 0.70
CA VAL A 76 9.92 -3.84 0.69
C VAL A 76 11.17 -3.20 0.08
N GLN A 77 11.02 -2.37 -0.96
CA GLN A 77 12.10 -1.60 -1.57
C GLN A 77 12.56 -0.46 -0.66
N PHE A 78 11.61 0.27 -0.07
CA PHE A 78 11.93 1.41 0.78
C PHE A 78 12.64 1.01 2.08
N LEU A 79 12.29 -0.16 2.62
CA LEU A 79 12.97 -0.79 3.75
C LEU A 79 14.44 -1.06 3.48
N ARG A 80 14.83 -1.47 2.25
CA ARG A 80 16.26 -1.66 1.90
C ARG A 80 17.08 -0.38 1.96
N CYS A 81 16.43 0.76 1.80
CA CYS A 81 17.06 2.06 1.93
C CYS A 81 16.95 2.65 3.34
N PHE A 82 16.41 1.90 4.31
CA PHE A 82 16.10 2.38 5.67
C PHE A 82 15.16 3.59 5.71
N VAL A 83 14.33 3.78 4.67
CA VAL A 83 13.29 4.81 4.58
C VAL A 83 11.93 4.13 4.57
N SER A 84 11.60 3.46 5.67
CA SER A 84 10.42 2.60 5.81
C SER A 84 9.47 3.12 6.89
N ARG A 85 8.17 3.10 6.62
CA ARG A 85 7.13 3.40 7.63
C ARG A 85 6.98 2.26 8.65
N ASP A 86 7.46 1.07 8.29
CA ASP A 86 7.34 -0.15 9.07
C ASP A 86 8.51 -0.38 10.04
N LEU A 87 9.66 0.29 9.86
CA LEU A 87 10.78 0.21 10.81
C LEU A 87 10.40 0.47 12.28
N PRO A 88 9.57 1.48 12.60
CA PRO A 88 9.10 1.66 13.97
C PRO A 88 8.22 0.52 14.47
N LEU A 89 7.63 -0.34 13.64
CA LEU A 89 6.90 -1.52 14.14
C LEU A 89 7.82 -2.44 14.93
N MET A 90 9.08 -2.57 14.49
CA MET A 90 10.09 -3.42 15.13
C MET A 90 10.61 -2.82 16.44
N ALA A 91 10.48 -1.50 16.63
CA ALA A 91 11.06 -0.80 17.77
C ALA A 91 10.24 0.40 18.26
N TYR A 92 8.93 0.24 18.43
CA TYR A 92 8.00 1.36 18.41
C TYR A 92 8.17 2.40 19.53
N LYS A 93 8.63 2.02 20.74
CA LYS A 93 8.99 2.98 21.80
C LYS A 93 10.37 3.60 21.59
N LYS A 94 11.31 2.86 20.99
CA LYS A 94 12.72 3.26 20.84
C LYS A 94 13.00 4.06 19.56
N LEU A 95 12.12 3.96 18.56
CA LEU A 95 12.21 4.65 17.27
C LEU A 95 11.13 5.74 17.11
N LEU A 96 10.67 6.35 18.20
CA LEU A 96 9.73 7.47 18.11
C LEU A 96 10.33 8.67 17.35
N SER A 97 11.64 8.94 17.53
CA SER A 97 12.35 9.99 16.81
C SER A 97 12.52 9.69 15.32
N TYR A 98 12.60 8.41 14.94
CA TYR A 98 12.73 8.00 13.54
C TYR A 98 11.55 8.51 12.70
N MET A 99 10.30 8.42 13.21
CA MET A 99 9.15 8.91 12.45
C MET A 99 9.17 10.43 12.28
N SER A 100 9.72 11.17 13.24
CA SER A 100 9.94 12.61 13.07
C SER A 100 10.97 12.88 11.96
N TRP A 101 12.09 12.14 11.92
CA TRP A 101 13.07 12.24 10.84
C TRP A 101 12.48 11.87 9.47
N TYR A 102 11.74 10.75 9.40
CA TYR A 102 11.08 10.25 8.19
C TYR A 102 10.13 11.30 7.58
N GLN A 103 9.38 12.02 8.42
CA GLN A 103 8.45 13.08 8.00
C GLN A 103 9.14 14.39 7.57
N THR A 104 10.44 14.54 7.89
CA THR A 104 11.25 15.72 7.56
C THR A 104 12.32 15.42 6.50
N LEU A 105 12.24 14.29 5.82
CA LEU A 105 13.17 13.95 4.74
C LEU A 105 13.16 15.03 3.66
N ASP A 106 14.34 15.49 3.30
CA ASP A 106 14.50 16.47 2.24
C ASP A 106 14.26 15.87 0.84
N ASP A 107 13.99 16.76 -0.12
CA ASP A 107 13.69 16.38 -1.49
C ASP A 107 14.85 15.64 -2.17
N GLU A 108 16.10 15.94 -1.79
CA GLU A 108 17.27 15.27 -2.36
C GLU A 108 17.30 13.80 -1.94
N THR A 109 17.12 13.52 -0.66
CA THR A 109 17.07 12.18 -0.07
C THR A 109 15.94 11.37 -0.67
N LEU A 110 14.75 11.96 -0.78
CA LEU A 110 13.60 11.31 -1.43
C LEU A 110 13.86 11.08 -2.92
N ALA A 111 14.54 11.99 -3.62
CA ALA A 111 14.94 11.76 -5.00
C ALA A 111 15.95 10.61 -5.12
N ARG A 112 16.87 10.43 -4.17
CA ARG A 112 17.79 9.27 -4.15
C ARG A 112 17.00 7.96 -3.95
N LEU A 113 16.04 7.96 -3.02
CA LEU A 113 15.16 6.82 -2.77
C LEU A 113 14.41 6.41 -4.04
N TYR A 114 13.81 7.36 -4.75
CA TYR A 114 13.07 7.07 -5.98
C TYR A 114 13.96 6.66 -7.15
N ARG A 115 15.22 7.14 -7.23
CA ARG A 115 16.20 6.61 -8.19
C ARG A 115 16.51 5.13 -7.93
N HIS A 116 16.64 4.73 -6.66
CA HIS A 116 16.84 3.33 -6.31
C HIS A 116 15.60 2.49 -6.61
N TYR A 117 14.42 2.99 -6.25
CA TYR A 117 13.14 2.36 -6.58
C TYR A 117 13.00 2.13 -8.09
N ASP A 118 13.31 3.14 -8.91
CA ASP A 118 13.25 3.03 -10.37
C ASP A 118 14.25 2.02 -10.95
N LEU A 119 15.45 1.94 -10.37
CA LEU A 119 16.42 0.92 -10.74
C LEU A 119 15.90 -0.49 -10.49
N GLU A 120 15.25 -0.73 -9.34
CA GLU A 120 14.62 -2.03 -9.07
C GLU A 120 13.47 -2.34 -10.01
N ILE A 121 12.60 -1.36 -10.32
CA ILE A 121 11.52 -1.53 -11.29
C ILE A 121 12.08 -1.91 -12.67
N LYS A 122 13.13 -1.23 -13.14
CA LYS A 122 13.82 -1.57 -14.39
C LYS A 122 14.39 -2.98 -14.36
N ALA A 123 14.95 -3.41 -13.23
CA ALA A 123 15.46 -4.77 -13.07
C ALA A 123 14.34 -5.82 -13.13
N PHE A 124 13.16 -5.56 -12.53
CA PHE A 124 12.01 -6.45 -12.66
C PHE A 124 11.49 -6.51 -14.09
N ILE A 125 11.39 -5.36 -14.79
CA ILE A 125 10.95 -5.31 -16.18
C ILE A 125 11.92 -6.08 -17.08
N TYR A 126 13.23 -5.89 -16.88
CA TYR A 126 14.25 -6.61 -17.64
C TYR A 126 14.07 -8.14 -17.52
N GLN A 127 13.71 -8.65 -16.33
CA GLN A 127 13.43 -10.07 -16.11
C GLN A 127 12.18 -10.58 -16.84
N MET A 128 11.25 -9.71 -17.24
CA MET A 128 10.08 -10.11 -18.04
C MET A 128 10.40 -10.35 -19.52
N GLY A 129 11.59 -9.95 -19.99
CA GLY A 129 11.95 -10.00 -21.40
C GLY A 129 11.13 -9.03 -22.25
N LYS A 130 10.77 -9.45 -23.47
CA LYS A 130 10.12 -8.57 -24.47
C LYS A 130 8.62 -8.32 -24.23
N VAL A 131 8.05 -8.79 -23.12
CA VAL A 131 6.61 -8.63 -22.85
C VAL A 131 6.34 -7.21 -22.35
N GLN A 132 5.59 -6.44 -23.14
CA GLN A 132 5.15 -5.10 -22.73
C GLN A 132 3.92 -5.21 -21.82
N LYS A 133 4.13 -5.08 -20.51
CA LYS A 133 3.06 -4.98 -19.51
C LYS A 133 3.07 -3.59 -18.88
N ARG A 134 1.90 -3.10 -18.47
CA ARG A 134 1.83 -1.88 -17.65
C ARG A 134 2.21 -2.25 -16.21
N VAL A 135 3.22 -1.61 -15.65
CA VAL A 135 3.64 -1.85 -14.27
C VAL A 135 2.56 -1.38 -13.31
N LEU A 136 2.17 -2.24 -12.37
CA LEU A 136 1.20 -1.99 -11.32
C LEU A 136 1.91 -2.10 -9.97
N ARG A 137 1.84 -1.03 -9.17
CA ARG A 137 2.48 -0.93 -7.86
C ARG A 137 1.52 -0.30 -6.86
N LYS A 138 1.74 -0.59 -5.57
CA LYS A 138 0.90 -0.11 -4.47
C LYS A 138 1.76 0.14 -3.26
N ASP A 139 1.66 1.32 -2.66
CA ASP A 139 2.22 1.63 -1.36
C ASP A 139 1.64 2.95 -0.84
N SER A 140 1.42 3.11 0.47
CA SER A 140 0.89 4.37 1.00
C SER A 140 1.94 5.48 1.13
N ASN A 141 3.24 5.17 1.19
CA ASN A 141 4.29 6.18 1.24
C ASN A 141 4.28 7.07 -0.01
N HIS A 142 3.76 6.56 -1.14
CA HIS A 142 3.54 7.36 -2.34
C HIS A 142 2.64 8.59 -2.10
N MET A 143 1.82 8.59 -1.05
CA MET A 143 1.03 9.77 -0.64
C MET A 143 1.92 10.88 -0.10
N SER A 144 2.86 10.54 0.79
CA SER A 144 3.85 11.49 1.32
C SER A 144 4.87 11.92 0.28
N PHE A 145 5.23 11.03 -0.65
CA PHE A 145 6.31 11.24 -1.62
C PHE A 145 5.82 11.40 -3.07
N ILE A 146 4.59 11.91 -3.24
CA ILE A 146 3.93 11.99 -4.55
C ILE A 146 4.70 12.84 -5.56
N ARG A 147 5.41 13.88 -5.09
CA ARG A 147 6.25 14.73 -5.95
C ARG A 147 7.37 13.93 -6.60
N GLN A 148 8.07 13.11 -5.84
CA GLN A 148 9.17 12.27 -6.33
C GLN A 148 8.66 11.12 -7.20
N LEU A 149 7.51 10.53 -6.86
CA LEU A 149 6.85 9.56 -7.74
C LEU A 149 6.58 10.17 -9.11
N MET A 150 6.00 11.37 -9.16
CA MET A 150 5.67 12.05 -10.42
C MET A 150 6.89 12.58 -11.17
N ALA A 151 7.95 13.00 -10.48
CA ALA A 151 9.20 13.36 -11.12
C ALA A 151 9.84 12.14 -11.81
N THR A 152 9.69 10.95 -11.23
CA THR A 152 10.24 9.70 -11.76
C THR A 152 9.35 9.10 -12.85
N TYR A 153 8.02 9.17 -12.68
CA TYR A 153 7.01 8.65 -13.60
C TYR A 153 5.98 9.75 -13.93
N PRO A 154 6.32 10.69 -14.82
CA PRO A 154 5.48 11.86 -15.10
C PRO A 154 4.14 11.53 -15.74
N ASP A 155 4.01 10.35 -16.36
CA ASP A 155 2.81 9.83 -17.01
C ASP A 155 2.04 8.79 -16.15
N ALA A 156 2.39 8.69 -14.87
CA ALA A 156 1.76 7.75 -13.95
C ALA A 156 0.23 7.92 -13.88
N LYS A 157 -0.46 6.78 -13.72
CA LYS A 157 -1.90 6.72 -13.50
C LYS A 157 -2.14 6.36 -12.04
N ILE A 158 -2.51 7.34 -11.23
CA ILE A 158 -2.60 7.22 -9.78
C ILE A 158 -4.04 6.86 -9.39
N VAL A 159 -4.21 5.65 -8.88
CA VAL A 159 -5.47 5.21 -8.27
C VAL A 159 -5.34 5.40 -6.76
N HIS A 160 -6.18 6.27 -6.20
CA HIS A 160 -6.16 6.61 -4.78
C HIS A 160 -7.46 6.14 -4.13
N THR A 161 -7.37 5.27 -3.13
CA THR A 161 -8.54 4.79 -2.38
C THR A 161 -8.71 5.60 -1.10
N VAL A 162 -9.92 6.11 -0.89
CA VAL A 162 -10.29 6.93 0.26
C VAL A 162 -11.26 6.22 1.19
N ARG A 163 -11.14 6.42 2.49
CA ARG A 163 -12.00 5.79 3.51
C ARG A 163 -12.17 6.73 4.69
N ASP A 164 -13.26 6.56 5.43
CA ASP A 164 -13.49 7.30 6.66
C ASP A 164 -12.34 7.10 7.68
N PRO A 165 -11.71 8.17 8.20
CA PRO A 165 -10.67 8.12 9.23
C PRO A 165 -11.11 7.44 10.53
N THR A 166 -12.38 7.57 10.92
CA THR A 166 -12.92 6.86 12.10
C THR A 166 -12.87 5.34 11.94
N SER A 167 -12.84 4.87 10.68
CA SER A 167 -12.78 3.47 10.28
C SER A 167 -11.33 3.01 10.07
N PHE A 168 -10.49 3.78 9.35
CA PHE A 168 -9.15 3.32 8.98
C PHE A 168 -8.09 3.55 10.06
N VAL A 169 -8.20 4.57 10.91
CA VAL A 169 -7.20 4.87 11.96
C VAL A 169 -7.15 3.75 13.01
N PRO A 170 -8.27 3.36 13.67
CA PRO A 170 -8.22 2.27 14.65
C PRO A 170 -7.90 0.92 13.99
N SER A 171 -8.30 0.70 12.74
CA SER A 171 -7.88 -0.48 11.95
C SER A 171 -6.36 -0.54 11.82
N SER A 172 -5.72 0.60 11.61
CA SER A 172 -4.27 0.68 11.47
C SER A 172 -3.57 0.50 12.81
N CYS A 173 -4.13 1.02 13.89
CA CYS A 173 -3.65 0.78 15.25
C CYS A 173 -3.65 -0.72 15.58
N SER A 174 -4.74 -1.43 15.24
CA SER A 174 -4.83 -2.88 15.43
C SER A 174 -3.78 -3.66 14.65
N VAL A 175 -3.52 -3.29 13.39
CA VAL A 175 -2.43 -3.90 12.61
C VAL A 175 -1.08 -3.66 13.29
N ASN A 176 -0.81 -2.42 13.69
CA ASN A 176 0.46 -2.03 14.31
C ASN A 176 0.68 -2.74 15.66
N GLU A 177 -0.38 -2.98 16.42
CA GLU A 177 -0.34 -3.75 17.66
C GLU A 177 0.00 -5.22 17.41
N THR A 178 -0.64 -5.86 16.41
CA THR A 178 -0.31 -7.25 16.02
C THR A 178 1.14 -7.39 15.57
N TYR A 179 1.70 -6.41 14.86
CA TYR A 179 3.12 -6.41 14.52
C TYR A 179 4.01 -6.18 15.75
N ALA A 180 3.61 -5.32 16.69
CA ALA A 180 4.38 -5.11 17.91
C ALA A 180 4.46 -6.37 18.79
N GLU A 181 3.40 -7.19 18.84
CA GLU A 181 3.34 -8.47 19.58
C GLU A 181 4.38 -9.50 19.09
N GLN A 182 5.03 -9.27 17.95
CA GLN A 182 6.12 -10.12 17.46
C GLN A 182 7.47 -9.83 18.10
N TYR A 183 7.67 -8.60 18.53
CA TYR A 183 8.95 -8.08 19.03
C TYR A 183 8.91 -7.79 20.53
N TYR A 184 7.71 -7.71 21.10
CA TYR A 184 7.46 -7.27 22.47
C TYR A 184 6.47 -8.18 23.17
N PHE A 185 6.64 -8.34 24.48
CA PHE A 185 5.59 -8.92 25.30
C PHE A 185 4.37 -8.01 25.29
N LYS A 186 3.18 -8.62 25.31
CA LYS A 186 1.92 -7.87 25.31
C LYS A 186 1.79 -6.87 26.46
N SER A 187 2.39 -7.17 27.62
CA SER A 187 2.45 -6.26 28.78
C SER A 187 3.24 -4.98 28.52
N ASP A 188 4.16 -5.00 27.56
CA ASP A 188 4.99 -3.85 27.19
C ASP A 188 4.34 -3.00 26.09
N ILE A 189 3.25 -3.49 25.49
CA ILE A 189 2.56 -2.83 24.38
C ILE A 189 1.49 -1.88 24.92
N GLU A 190 1.66 -0.61 24.59
CA GLU A 190 0.78 0.49 25.03
C GLU A 190 -0.05 1.00 23.84
N PRO A 191 -1.39 0.74 23.83
CA PRO A 191 -2.26 1.15 22.73
C PRO A 191 -2.22 2.66 22.42
N LEU A 192 -2.08 3.51 23.44
CA LEU A 192 -2.03 4.96 23.28
C LEU A 192 -0.76 5.45 22.56
N VAL A 193 0.38 4.78 22.79
CA VAL A 193 1.61 5.10 22.07
C VAL A 193 1.50 4.70 20.59
N ILE A 194 0.86 3.56 20.32
CA ILE A 194 0.56 3.12 18.95
C ILE A 194 -0.36 4.12 18.26
N SER A 195 -1.46 4.51 18.92
CA SER A 195 -2.46 5.39 18.32
C SER A 195 -1.90 6.77 18.03
N HIS A 196 -1.10 7.34 18.94
CA HIS A 196 -0.42 8.62 18.71
C HIS A 196 0.49 8.57 17.48
N ARG A 197 1.31 7.51 17.35
CA ARG A 197 2.21 7.34 16.20
C ARG A 197 1.43 7.16 14.89
N VAL A 198 0.43 6.28 14.90
CA VAL A 198 -0.40 5.98 13.73
C VAL A 198 -1.15 7.22 13.27
N LEU A 199 -1.78 7.96 14.18
CA LEU A 199 -2.49 9.19 13.88
C LEU A 199 -1.54 10.24 13.29
N LYS A 200 -0.38 10.49 13.94
CA LYS A 200 0.63 11.43 13.45
C LYS A 200 1.09 11.08 12.02
N HIS A 201 1.35 9.82 11.74
CA HIS A 201 1.79 9.38 10.42
C HIS A 201 0.70 9.50 9.36
N MET A 202 -0.52 9.03 9.64
CA MET A 202 -1.61 9.06 8.67
C MET A 202 -2.11 10.47 8.39
N LYS A 203 -2.10 11.35 9.39
CA LYS A 203 -2.37 12.77 9.21
C LYS A 203 -1.35 13.38 8.23
N HIS A 204 -0.07 13.11 8.44
CA HIS A 204 0.98 13.57 7.52
C HIS A 204 0.80 13.02 6.09
N GLU A 205 0.51 11.73 5.91
CA GLU A 205 0.19 11.15 4.58
C GLU A 205 -0.99 11.89 3.92
N ALA A 206 -2.07 12.13 4.68
CA ALA A 206 -3.26 12.82 4.21
C ALA A 206 -2.97 14.27 3.81
N GLU A 207 -2.25 15.01 4.64
CA GLU A 207 -1.91 16.41 4.43
C GLU A 207 -1.00 16.59 3.22
N CYS A 208 0.09 15.81 3.12
CA CYS A 208 1.00 15.84 1.98
C CYS A 208 0.25 15.61 0.66
N PHE A 209 -0.57 14.56 0.61
CA PHE A 209 -1.27 14.20 -0.62
C PHE A 209 -2.39 15.18 -0.95
N THR A 210 -3.19 15.60 0.03
CA THR A 210 -4.28 16.57 -0.18
C THR A 210 -3.75 17.92 -0.64
N SER A 211 -2.69 18.42 0.02
CA SER A 211 -2.04 19.69 -0.35
C SER A 211 -1.47 19.62 -1.76
N PHE A 212 -0.78 18.52 -2.09
CA PHE A 212 -0.29 18.29 -3.44
C PHE A 212 -1.42 18.29 -4.48
N ARG A 213 -2.48 17.51 -4.26
CA ARG A 213 -3.61 17.38 -5.20
C ARG A 213 -4.33 18.70 -5.43
N LYS A 214 -4.58 19.49 -4.38
CA LYS A 214 -5.16 20.85 -4.47
C LYS A 214 -4.33 21.74 -5.40
N SER A 215 -3.01 21.81 -5.18
CA SER A 215 -2.11 22.61 -6.01
C SER A 215 -2.04 22.08 -7.45
N TYR A 216 -1.96 20.77 -7.61
CA TYR A 216 -1.84 20.12 -8.91
C TYR A 216 -3.07 20.36 -9.78
N ASP A 217 -4.28 20.19 -9.23
CA ASP A 217 -5.53 20.34 -9.98
C ASP A 217 -5.75 21.79 -10.43
N VAL A 218 -5.43 22.78 -9.59
CA VAL A 218 -5.48 24.20 -9.95
C VAL A 218 -4.51 24.52 -11.09
N ASN A 219 -3.27 24.02 -11.01
CA ASN A 219 -2.22 24.35 -11.97
C ASN A 219 -2.35 23.63 -13.31
N ASN A 220 -2.92 22.42 -13.33
CA ASN A 220 -2.97 21.59 -14.54
C ASN A 220 -4.36 21.55 -15.20
N GLN A 221 -5.44 21.88 -14.47
CA GLN A 221 -6.81 21.89 -14.99
C GLN A 221 -7.19 20.62 -15.76
N GLY A 222 -6.75 19.45 -15.27
CA GLY A 222 -6.99 18.15 -15.89
C GLY A 222 -6.14 17.83 -17.13
N LYS A 223 -5.19 18.68 -17.50
CA LYS A 223 -4.30 18.51 -18.67
C LYS A 223 -2.91 17.98 -18.32
N GLY A 224 -2.71 17.56 -17.08
CA GLY A 224 -1.45 16.98 -16.63
C GLY A 224 -1.22 15.57 -17.21
N ALA A 225 0.05 15.22 -17.46
CA ALA A 225 0.41 13.88 -17.93
C ALA A 225 0.09 12.79 -16.90
N CYS A 226 0.34 13.10 -15.62
CA CYS A 226 -0.08 12.31 -14.48
C CYS A 226 -1.56 12.55 -14.21
N THR A 227 -2.34 11.48 -14.07
CA THR A 227 -3.78 11.56 -13.84
C THR A 227 -4.18 10.78 -12.60
N PHE A 228 -5.27 11.20 -11.97
CA PHE A 228 -5.74 10.66 -10.71
C PHE A 228 -7.15 10.08 -10.84
N LEU A 229 -7.40 8.98 -10.14
CA LEU A 229 -8.73 8.39 -9.95
C LEU A 229 -8.93 8.11 -8.46
N ASP A 230 -9.79 8.90 -7.83
CA ASP A 230 -10.16 8.73 -6.43
C ASP A 230 -11.33 7.74 -6.30
N ILE A 231 -11.18 6.74 -5.43
CA ILE A 231 -12.15 5.64 -5.24
C ILE A 231 -12.54 5.60 -3.77
N ASN A 232 -13.82 5.79 -3.49
CA ASN A 232 -14.35 5.56 -2.15
C ASN A 232 -14.32 4.07 -1.82
N PHE A 233 -13.75 3.70 -0.66
CA PHE A 233 -13.69 2.33 -0.15
C PHE A 233 -15.07 1.67 -0.14
N ARG A 234 -16.12 2.41 0.22
CA ARG A 234 -17.50 1.91 0.22
C ARG A 234 -17.98 1.49 -1.17
N ASP A 235 -17.54 2.18 -2.22
CA ASP A 235 -17.90 1.82 -3.60
C ASP A 235 -17.10 0.60 -4.07
N LEU A 236 -15.82 0.52 -3.69
CA LEU A 236 -14.98 -0.67 -3.92
C LEU A 236 -15.61 -1.91 -3.28
N VAL A 237 -16.05 -1.83 -2.03
CA VAL A 237 -16.71 -2.96 -1.33
C VAL A 237 -18.05 -3.31 -1.98
N LYS A 238 -18.88 -2.31 -2.29
CA LYS A 238 -20.22 -2.53 -2.85
C LYS A 238 -20.16 -3.10 -4.26
N SER A 239 -19.20 -2.68 -5.08
CA SER A 239 -19.17 -3.03 -6.51
C SER A 239 -17.74 -3.13 -7.06
N PRO A 240 -16.94 -4.14 -6.64
CA PRO A 240 -15.54 -4.26 -7.05
C PRO A 240 -15.33 -4.24 -8.56
N MET A 241 -16.17 -4.94 -9.33
CA MET A 241 -16.05 -4.97 -10.80
C MET A 241 -16.42 -3.64 -11.47
N ALA A 242 -17.28 -2.83 -10.86
CA ALA A 242 -17.54 -1.48 -11.37
C ALA A 242 -16.31 -0.58 -11.16
N THR A 243 -15.65 -0.71 -10.00
CA THR A 243 -14.39 -0.05 -9.72
C THR A 243 -13.26 -0.50 -10.65
N VAL A 244 -13.14 -1.79 -10.95
CA VAL A 244 -12.19 -2.29 -11.94
C VAL A 244 -12.43 -1.62 -13.30
N ARG A 245 -13.68 -1.58 -13.77
CA ARG A 245 -13.99 -0.96 -15.07
C ARG A 245 -13.63 0.53 -15.11
N SER A 246 -13.85 1.29 -14.03
CA SER A 246 -13.44 2.70 -13.99
C SER A 246 -11.91 2.86 -14.00
N ILE A 247 -11.17 1.98 -13.34
CA ILE A 247 -9.70 1.96 -13.38
C ILE A 247 -9.20 1.65 -14.79
N PHE A 248 -9.76 0.64 -15.46
CA PHE A 248 -9.37 0.28 -16.83
C PHE A 248 -9.63 1.42 -17.81
N ALA A 249 -10.78 2.09 -17.70
CA ALA A 249 -11.06 3.31 -18.45
C ALA A 249 -10.03 4.43 -18.15
N HIS A 250 -9.70 4.65 -16.88
CA HIS A 250 -8.73 5.66 -16.46
C HIS A 250 -7.31 5.43 -17.00
N ILE A 251 -6.86 4.18 -17.05
CA ILE A 251 -5.53 3.82 -17.59
C ILE A 251 -5.52 3.65 -19.12
N GLY A 252 -6.68 3.87 -19.78
CA GLY A 252 -6.84 3.75 -21.23
C GLY A 252 -6.68 2.32 -21.75
N LYS A 253 -7.13 1.31 -20.99
CA LYS A 253 -7.06 -0.11 -21.39
C LYS A 253 -8.44 -0.74 -21.40
N GLU A 254 -8.66 -1.64 -22.35
CA GLU A 254 -9.84 -2.48 -22.38
C GLU A 254 -9.72 -3.60 -21.34
N LEU A 255 -10.81 -3.86 -20.60
CA LEU A 255 -10.89 -5.01 -19.70
C LEU A 255 -11.27 -6.25 -20.52
N SER A 256 -10.32 -7.14 -20.76
CA SER A 256 -10.57 -8.35 -21.53
C SER A 256 -11.54 -9.31 -20.80
N PRO A 257 -12.32 -10.13 -21.53
CA PRO A 257 -13.18 -11.15 -20.91
C PRO A 257 -12.41 -12.13 -20.01
N LYS A 258 -11.17 -12.48 -20.37
CA LYS A 258 -10.29 -13.35 -19.57
C LYS A 258 -9.96 -12.70 -18.23
N ALA A 259 -9.54 -11.43 -18.24
CA ALA A 259 -9.21 -10.68 -17.04
C ALA A 259 -10.45 -10.49 -16.15
N GLU A 260 -11.60 -10.14 -16.74
CA GLU A 260 -12.86 -10.02 -16.00
C GLU A 260 -13.26 -11.33 -15.32
N PHE A 261 -13.14 -12.47 -16.01
CA PHE A 261 -13.41 -13.78 -15.41
C PHE A 261 -12.48 -14.08 -14.23
N ALA A 262 -11.16 -13.91 -14.40
CA ALA A 262 -10.17 -14.15 -13.35
C ALA A 262 -10.42 -13.26 -12.11
N MET A 263 -10.74 -11.98 -12.32
CA MET A 263 -11.08 -11.04 -11.26
C MET A 263 -12.35 -11.44 -10.51
N ARG A 264 -13.40 -11.87 -11.22
CA ARG A 264 -14.65 -12.35 -10.60
C ARG A 264 -14.42 -13.61 -9.78
N GLN A 265 -13.58 -14.52 -10.27
CA GLN A 265 -13.20 -15.72 -9.52
C GLN A 265 -12.42 -15.34 -8.26
N TYR A 266 -11.45 -14.42 -8.35
CA TYR A 266 -10.73 -13.90 -7.20
C TYR A 266 -11.67 -13.26 -6.15
N ILE A 267 -12.67 -12.47 -6.57
CA ILE A 267 -13.67 -11.88 -5.67
C ILE A 267 -14.45 -12.97 -4.92
N LYS A 268 -14.86 -14.03 -5.62
CA LYS A 268 -15.59 -15.16 -5.03
C LYS A 268 -14.74 -15.92 -4.02
N ASP A 269 -13.47 -16.12 -4.32
CA ASP A 269 -12.55 -16.91 -3.49
C ASP A 269 -11.96 -16.10 -2.32
N ASN A 270 -12.13 -14.78 -2.32
CA ASN A 270 -11.63 -13.87 -1.29
C ASN A 270 -12.76 -12.99 -0.71
N PRO A 271 -13.79 -13.60 -0.09
CA PRO A 271 -14.85 -12.83 0.56
C PRO A 271 -14.28 -11.96 1.68
N GLN A 272 -14.98 -10.85 1.94
CA GLN A 272 -14.66 -9.99 3.07
C GLN A 272 -14.62 -10.82 4.36
N HIS A 273 -13.61 -10.59 5.20
CA HIS A 273 -13.39 -11.34 6.45
C HIS A 273 -12.98 -12.81 6.30
N LYS A 274 -12.50 -13.25 5.12
CA LYS A 274 -11.92 -14.60 4.90
C LYS A 274 -10.90 -15.02 5.97
N HIS A 275 -10.10 -14.07 6.46
CA HIS A 275 -9.07 -14.32 7.47
C HIS A 275 -9.49 -13.90 8.89
N GLY A 276 -10.79 -13.64 9.10
CA GLY A 276 -11.38 -13.20 10.37
C GLY A 276 -11.87 -11.75 10.35
N VAL A 277 -12.59 -11.39 11.41
CA VAL A 277 -13.00 -10.01 11.71
C VAL A 277 -12.07 -9.49 12.80
N HIS A 278 -11.28 -8.46 12.51
CA HIS A 278 -10.57 -7.73 13.56
C HIS A 278 -11.58 -6.80 14.24
N SER A 279 -11.90 -7.09 15.50
CA SER A 279 -12.65 -6.16 16.34
C SER A 279 -11.68 -5.13 16.92
N TYR A 280 -11.76 -3.90 16.45
CA TYR A 280 -11.07 -2.75 17.02
C TYR A 280 -12.11 -1.70 17.37
N SER A 281 -11.83 -0.95 18.44
CA SER A 281 -12.69 0.14 18.90
C SER A 281 -11.84 1.40 19.05
N LEU A 282 -12.47 2.56 18.91
CA LEU A 282 -11.79 3.84 19.08
C LEU A 282 -11.29 3.99 20.53
N GLU A 283 -12.10 3.54 21.48
CA GLU A 283 -11.87 3.62 22.93
C GLU A 283 -10.60 2.88 23.35
N LYS A 284 -10.33 1.70 22.79
CA LYS A 284 -9.10 0.92 23.06
C LYS A 284 -7.83 1.75 22.82
N TYR A 285 -7.88 2.62 21.82
CA TYR A 285 -6.75 3.42 21.37
C TYR A 285 -6.81 4.88 21.87
N GLY A 286 -7.76 5.20 22.76
CA GLY A 286 -7.98 6.56 23.24
C GLY A 286 -8.32 7.55 22.11
N LEU A 287 -8.99 7.06 21.07
CA LEU A 287 -9.40 7.86 19.91
C LEU A 287 -10.86 8.29 20.07
N GLU A 288 -11.18 9.47 19.53
CA GLU A 288 -12.55 9.99 19.47
C GLU A 288 -12.93 10.29 18.02
N ALA A 289 -14.15 9.95 17.63
CA ALA A 289 -14.61 10.10 16.25
C ALA A 289 -14.58 11.57 15.78
N ASP A 290 -14.99 12.50 16.64
CA ASP A 290 -15.03 13.93 16.31
C ASP A 290 -13.64 14.54 16.18
N LEU A 291 -12.69 14.12 17.02
CA LEU A 291 -11.28 14.47 16.88
C LEU A 291 -10.77 14.01 15.50
N LEU A 292 -10.98 12.74 15.14
CA LEU A 292 -10.52 12.20 13.85
C LEU A 292 -11.18 12.92 12.68
N ARG A 293 -12.48 13.20 12.73
CA ARG A 293 -13.17 13.96 11.68
C ARG A 293 -12.62 15.38 11.53
N ASN A 294 -12.23 16.02 12.64
CA ASN A 294 -11.61 17.34 12.61
C ASN A 294 -10.17 17.30 12.05
N GLU A 295 -9.33 16.38 12.54
CA GLU A 295 -7.94 16.22 12.11
C GLU A 295 -7.81 15.88 10.61
N PHE A 296 -8.78 15.15 10.06
CA PHE A 296 -8.82 14.76 8.65
C PHE A 296 -9.83 15.57 7.83
N LYS A 297 -10.31 16.72 8.33
CA LYS A 297 -11.37 17.51 7.70
C LYS A 297 -11.07 17.87 6.25
N GLU A 298 -9.85 18.32 5.95
CA GLU A 298 -9.48 18.69 4.58
C GLU A 298 -9.49 17.49 3.63
N TYR A 299 -9.00 16.33 4.09
CA TYR A 299 -9.02 15.08 3.35
C TYR A 299 -10.46 14.63 3.06
N ILE A 300 -11.33 14.66 4.07
CA ILE A 300 -12.74 14.28 3.94
C ILE A 300 -13.44 15.16 2.90
N GLN A 301 -13.26 16.47 3.02
CA GLN A 301 -13.91 17.45 2.16
C GLN A 301 -13.39 17.38 0.72
N TYR A 302 -12.07 17.36 0.54
CA TYR A 302 -11.47 17.41 -0.79
C TYR A 302 -11.75 16.16 -1.62
N PHE A 303 -11.70 14.98 -1.00
CA PHE A 303 -11.95 13.70 -1.68
C PHE A 303 -13.41 13.22 -1.60
N ASN A 304 -14.32 14.01 -1.04
CA ASN A 304 -15.73 13.65 -0.82
C ASN A 304 -15.87 12.26 -0.18
N VAL A 305 -15.17 12.07 0.94
CA VAL A 305 -15.11 10.77 1.63
C VAL A 305 -16.48 10.42 2.20
N LYS A 306 -16.97 9.22 1.89
CA LYS A 306 -18.21 8.70 2.45
C LYS A 306 -17.99 8.22 3.89
N CYS A 307 -18.24 9.11 4.85
CA CYS A 307 -18.14 8.82 6.28
C CYS A 307 -19.26 7.89 6.77
N ASP A 308 -18.92 7.03 7.73
CA ASP A 308 -19.86 6.25 8.51
C ASP A 308 -20.61 7.19 9.46
N LYS A 309 -21.89 6.88 9.71
CA LYS A 309 -22.74 7.67 10.62
C LYS A 309 -22.25 7.52 12.05
#